data_AF-A0A5J5EC08-F1
#
_entry.id   AF-A0A5J5EC08-F1
#
_cell.length_a   1.000
_cell.length_b   1.000
_cell.length_c   1.000
_cell.angle_alpha   90.00
_cell.angle_beta   90.00
_cell.angle_gamma   90.00
#
_symmetry.space_group_name_H-M   'P 1'
#
loop_
_entity.id
_entity.type
_entity.pdbx_description
1 polymer ?
#
loop_
_entity_poly.entity_id
_entity_poly.type
_entity_poly.pdbx_seq_one_letter_code
_entity_poly.pdbx_strand_id
1 'polypeptide(L)'
;MADVEPPKKRPKPGSAPGDRSASSSDSATKPVPVPPPMKPSNTVTELPRKRPSGLRRTPVRPAGTLIYQVPKPELETAEEKTRRVTETLIREDEAAIAALQEEISRLERLHASEREKEEKNQKAMIARLLAVNDTSFSSLPAAPTFDFQAATADPNIPSALPLPAADPLPLLQAFSELTFTKSVVTVAGEAGGRHHDIAGYAGAAPTALGFRLSLLVSAENTVDALTCSVSRWARRELKGLMATCEQSRDPQLFLWAINTYQPLAVKRAKTLASLCWRYPSLLPQFGASAAKTKRRRGRVYKPHSREIVALLGESTLCFRQGPEFVLAWRVEVDDVGEAQSCIEGFARFPAAWSEFDTKAKALRNVPPLFDNLVRERGPYDGVRCMVEMLFPNAQCRK
;
A
#
# COMPACT_ATOMS: atom_id res chain seq x y z
N MET A 1 27.51 -30.03 -61.36
CA MET A 1 27.06 -29.91 -59.96
C MET A 1 26.18 -28.68 -59.89
N ALA A 2 24.90 -28.93 -59.61
CA ALA A 2 23.76 -28.07 -59.30
C ALA A 2 23.87 -26.54 -59.50
N ASP A 3 23.18 -26.07 -60.55
CA ASP A 3 22.53 -24.76 -60.61
C ASP A 3 21.32 -24.74 -59.67
N VAL A 4 21.23 -23.71 -58.81
CA VAL A 4 20.08 -23.48 -57.93
C VAL A 4 19.43 -22.16 -58.33
N GLU A 5 18.27 -22.26 -58.98
CA GLU A 5 17.34 -21.16 -59.24
C GLU A 5 16.75 -20.60 -57.92
N PRO A 6 16.52 -19.29 -57.81
CA PRO A 6 15.78 -18.70 -56.71
C PRO A 6 14.26 -18.68 -56.97
N PRO A 7 13.40 -18.86 -55.94
CA PRO A 7 11.96 -18.95 -56.12
C PRO A 7 11.27 -17.59 -56.28
N LYS A 8 10.41 -17.51 -57.30
CA LYS A 8 9.50 -16.41 -57.63
C LYS A 8 8.45 -16.19 -56.53
N LYS A 9 8.44 -15.01 -55.93
CA LYS A 9 7.37 -14.53 -55.03
C LYS A 9 6.16 -14.07 -55.84
N ARG A 10 4.99 -14.65 -55.56
CA ARG A 10 3.67 -14.21 -56.06
C ARG A 10 3.23 -12.91 -55.36
N PRO A 11 2.61 -11.95 -56.08
CA PRO A 11 1.98 -10.78 -55.47
C PRO A 11 0.57 -11.14 -54.94
N LYS A 12 0.23 -10.60 -53.77
CA LYS A 12 -1.14 -10.60 -53.22
C LYS A 12 -1.93 -9.42 -53.81
N PRO A 13 -3.20 -9.60 -54.17
CA PRO A 13 -4.03 -8.54 -54.73
C PRO A 13 -4.58 -7.61 -53.65
N GLY A 14 -4.78 -6.35 -54.04
CA GLY A 14 -5.08 -5.21 -53.19
C GLY A 14 -6.46 -5.19 -52.55
N SER A 15 -6.56 -4.38 -51.51
CA SER A 15 -7.82 -3.90 -50.94
C SER A 15 -7.82 -2.38 -51.06
N ALA A 16 -8.78 -1.88 -51.82
CA ALA A 16 -9.10 -0.46 -51.95
C ALA A 16 -9.66 0.10 -50.63
N PRO A 17 -9.41 1.38 -50.30
CA PRO A 17 -10.26 2.13 -49.39
C PRO A 17 -11.27 2.95 -50.20
N GLY A 18 -12.55 2.77 -49.89
CA GLY A 18 -13.64 3.53 -50.45
C GLY A 18 -13.74 4.94 -49.89
N ASP A 19 -14.05 5.87 -50.78
CA ASP A 19 -14.55 7.22 -50.50
C ASP A 19 -15.85 7.18 -49.69
N ARG A 20 -15.90 7.93 -48.58
CA ARG A 20 -17.13 8.55 -48.08
C ARG A 20 -16.84 9.89 -47.42
N SER A 21 -17.22 10.93 -48.14
CA SER A 21 -17.41 12.30 -47.70
C SER A 21 -18.81 12.47 -47.09
N ALA A 22 -18.91 13.09 -45.91
CA ALA A 22 -20.06 13.82 -45.35
C ALA A 22 -19.54 14.48 -44.06
N SER A 23 -19.31 15.79 -43.92
CA SER A 23 -20.17 16.98 -44.02
C SER A 23 -21.34 17.02 -43.02
N SER A 24 -21.42 18.18 -42.34
CA SER A 24 -22.43 18.63 -41.36
C SER A 24 -22.31 17.98 -39.96
N SER A 25 -22.54 18.65 -38.84
CA SER A 25 -23.21 19.93 -38.60
C SER A 25 -22.83 20.46 -37.22
N ASP A 26 -22.81 21.78 -37.12
CA ASP A 26 -22.92 22.58 -35.91
C ASP A 26 -23.99 22.06 -34.93
N SER A 27 -23.66 22.04 -33.65
CA SER A 27 -24.67 22.22 -32.60
C SER A 27 -24.02 22.91 -31.40
N ALA A 28 -24.33 24.19 -31.28
CA ALA A 28 -24.09 25.02 -30.12
C ALA A 28 -24.81 24.45 -28.89
N THR A 29 -24.07 24.25 -27.80
CA THR A 29 -24.65 23.92 -26.49
C THR A 29 -24.41 25.07 -25.53
N LYS A 30 -25.52 25.56 -24.99
CA LYS A 30 -25.70 26.69 -24.08
C LYS A 30 -24.85 26.58 -22.80
N PRO A 31 -24.48 27.73 -22.18
CA PRO A 31 -23.82 27.74 -20.88
C PRO A 31 -24.80 27.34 -19.75
N VAL A 32 -24.33 26.45 -18.88
CA VAL A 32 -25.00 26.04 -17.63
C VAL A 32 -24.74 27.12 -16.55
N PRO A 33 -25.74 27.52 -15.75
CA PRO A 33 -25.59 28.57 -14.76
C PRO A 33 -24.81 28.10 -13.52
N VAL A 34 -23.89 28.94 -13.08
CA VAL A 34 -23.07 28.81 -11.87
C VAL A 34 -23.96 29.05 -10.63
N PRO A 35 -23.98 28.15 -9.62
CA PRO A 35 -24.60 28.44 -8.33
C PRO A 35 -23.69 29.31 -7.44
N PRO A 36 -24.25 30.22 -6.62
CA PRO A 36 -23.49 31.17 -5.80
C PRO A 36 -22.83 30.52 -4.57
N PRO A 37 -21.80 31.18 -3.99
CA PRO A 37 -21.01 30.64 -2.88
C PRO A 37 -21.77 30.67 -1.55
N MET A 38 -21.83 29.54 -0.86
CA MET A 38 -22.34 29.44 0.51
C MET A 38 -21.31 30.00 1.50
N LYS A 39 -21.77 30.92 2.35
CA LYS A 39 -21.03 31.47 3.50
C LYS A 39 -20.94 30.43 4.63
N PRO A 40 -19.85 30.40 5.43
CA PRO A 40 -19.78 29.59 6.63
C PRO A 40 -20.55 30.26 7.78
N SER A 41 -21.57 29.59 8.30
CA SER A 41 -22.29 30.03 9.51
C SER A 41 -21.83 29.18 10.70
N ASN A 42 -20.94 29.76 11.51
CA ASN A 42 -20.67 29.32 12.87
C ASN A 42 -21.91 29.58 13.73
N THR A 43 -22.48 28.55 14.35
CA THR A 43 -23.37 28.76 15.49
C THR A 43 -23.05 27.72 16.56
N VAL A 44 -22.28 28.17 17.54
CA VAL A 44 -22.17 27.57 18.87
C VAL A 44 -23.55 27.65 19.52
N THR A 45 -24.08 26.55 20.01
CA THR A 45 -25.22 26.58 20.94
C THR A 45 -24.90 25.71 22.14
N GLU A 46 -24.63 26.41 23.22
CA GLU A 46 -24.39 25.93 24.56
C GLU A 46 -25.70 25.65 25.32
N LEU A 47 -25.60 24.69 26.26
CA LEU A 47 -26.34 24.55 27.54
C LEU A 47 -27.78 24.00 27.54
N PRO A 48 -28.32 23.46 28.68
CA PRO A 48 -27.72 23.31 30.02
C PRO A 48 -27.89 21.93 30.72
N ARG A 49 -27.03 21.72 31.73
CA ARG A 49 -27.20 20.75 32.83
C ARG A 49 -28.43 21.09 33.69
N LYS A 50 -29.25 20.09 34.05
CA LYS A 50 -30.10 20.11 35.27
C LYS A 50 -30.25 18.71 35.91
N ARG A 51 -29.65 18.56 37.09
CA ARG A 51 -30.23 17.86 38.26
C ARG A 51 -30.76 18.97 39.22
N PRO A 52 -31.50 18.73 40.33
CA PRO A 52 -31.97 17.50 40.98
C PRO A 52 -33.46 17.56 41.46
N SER A 53 -33.83 16.53 42.24
CA SER A 53 -34.76 16.50 43.40
C SER A 53 -36.28 16.45 43.22
N GLY A 54 -36.94 15.68 44.10
CA GLY A 54 -38.35 15.89 44.46
C GLY A 54 -39.16 14.65 44.80
N LEU A 55 -39.06 14.19 46.05
CA LEU A 55 -40.10 13.41 46.73
C LEU A 55 -41.48 14.08 46.58
N ARG A 56 -42.53 13.31 46.23
CA ARG A 56 -43.90 13.56 46.73
C ARG A 56 -44.76 12.30 46.66
N ARG A 57 -45.22 11.91 47.86
CA ARG A 57 -46.29 10.95 48.15
C ARG A 57 -47.64 11.47 47.64
N THR A 58 -48.58 10.56 47.39
CA THR A 58 -50.02 10.52 47.81
C THR A 58 -50.77 9.45 46.96
N PRO A 59 -52.05 9.08 47.21
CA PRO A 59 -52.39 7.91 48.03
C PRO A 59 -53.36 6.89 47.38
N VAL A 60 -53.32 5.65 47.89
CA VAL A 60 -54.42 4.69 48.20
C VAL A 60 -55.79 4.87 47.51
N ARG A 61 -56.27 3.86 46.76
CA ARG A 61 -57.44 3.00 47.12
C ARG A 61 -57.76 1.90 46.07
N PRO A 62 -58.49 0.84 46.46
CA PRO A 62 -58.27 -0.52 46.00
C PRO A 62 -59.40 -1.07 45.12
N ALA A 63 -59.13 -2.11 44.34
CA ALA A 63 -60.17 -2.95 43.78
C ALA A 63 -59.68 -4.40 43.63
N GLY A 64 -60.42 -5.30 44.28
CA GLY A 64 -60.73 -6.62 43.73
C GLY A 64 -59.62 -7.66 43.75
N THR A 65 -59.26 -8.16 44.92
CA THR A 65 -58.56 -9.43 45.07
C THR A 65 -59.54 -10.58 44.78
N LEU A 66 -59.47 -11.19 43.59
CA LEU A 66 -60.04 -12.50 43.32
C LEU A 66 -58.93 -13.54 43.57
N ILE A 67 -59.02 -14.16 44.74
CA ILE A 67 -58.12 -15.21 45.20
C ILE A 67 -58.51 -16.51 44.49
N TYR A 68 -57.73 -16.92 43.49
CA TYR A 68 -57.62 -18.33 43.12
C TYR A 68 -56.46 -18.93 43.92
N GLN A 69 -56.79 -19.61 45.03
CA GLN A 69 -55.86 -20.50 45.71
C GLN A 69 -55.67 -21.73 44.82
N VAL A 70 -54.55 -21.76 44.09
CA VAL A 70 -54.00 -23.00 43.54
C VAL A 70 -53.21 -23.68 44.66
N PRO A 71 -53.53 -24.92 45.06
CA PRO A 71 -52.79 -25.65 46.07
C PRO A 71 -51.35 -25.88 45.56
N LYS A 72 -50.36 -25.33 46.29
CA LYS A 72 -48.94 -25.41 45.91
C LYS A 72 -48.12 -26.03 47.06
N PRO A 73 -48.10 -27.36 47.21
CA PRO A 73 -47.14 -28.03 48.09
C PRO A 73 -45.92 -28.61 47.34
N GLU A 74 -45.83 -28.50 46.00
CA GLU A 74 -44.76 -29.17 45.22
C GLU A 74 -43.61 -28.25 44.78
N LEU A 75 -43.76 -26.92 44.81
CA LEU A 75 -42.73 -26.01 44.28
C LEU A 75 -41.49 -25.82 45.17
N GLU A 76 -41.64 -25.92 46.49
CA GLU A 76 -40.51 -25.71 47.42
C GLU A 76 -39.44 -26.80 47.25
N THR A 77 -39.85 -28.02 46.91
CA THR A 77 -38.91 -29.13 46.67
C THR A 77 -38.13 -28.99 45.37
N ALA A 78 -38.66 -28.25 44.37
CA ALA A 78 -37.99 -28.03 43.09
C ALA A 78 -36.96 -26.90 43.20
N GLU A 79 -37.30 -25.80 43.88
CA GLU A 79 -36.38 -24.69 44.11
C GLU A 79 -35.19 -25.12 44.98
N GLU A 80 -35.42 -25.96 45.99
CA GLU A 80 -34.35 -26.46 46.83
C GLU A 80 -33.42 -27.44 46.10
N LYS A 81 -33.96 -28.26 45.19
CA LYS A 81 -33.13 -29.08 44.29
C LYS A 81 -32.28 -28.23 43.36
N THR A 82 -32.82 -27.13 42.80
CA THR A 82 -32.03 -26.24 41.95
C THR A 82 -30.92 -25.53 42.72
N ARG A 83 -31.15 -25.14 43.97
CA ARG A 83 -30.12 -24.52 44.83
C ARG A 83 -28.96 -25.47 45.10
N ARG A 84 -29.25 -26.74 45.43
CA ARG A 84 -28.21 -27.76 45.66
C ARG A 84 -27.37 -28.01 44.41
N VAL A 85 -27.99 -28.03 43.22
CA VAL A 85 -27.27 -28.19 41.95
C VAL A 85 -26.42 -26.97 41.61
N THR A 86 -26.90 -25.76 41.90
CA THR A 86 -26.09 -24.55 41.69
C THR A 86 -24.92 -24.46 42.67
N GLU A 87 -25.10 -24.87 43.92
CA GLU A 87 -24.02 -24.89 44.92
C GLU A 87 -22.92 -25.90 44.55
N THR A 88 -23.28 -27.06 43.98
CA THR A 88 -22.27 -28.02 43.50
C THR A 88 -21.51 -27.48 42.29
N LEU A 89 -22.18 -26.82 41.34
CA LEU A 89 -21.53 -26.20 40.17
C LEU A 89 -20.59 -25.07 40.58
N ILE A 90 -21.01 -24.20 41.51
CA ILE A 90 -20.17 -23.12 42.03
C ILE A 90 -18.90 -23.70 42.68
N ARG A 91 -19.03 -24.80 43.42
CA ARG A 91 -17.90 -25.45 44.08
C ARG A 91 -16.94 -26.10 43.08
N GLU A 92 -17.45 -26.65 41.98
CA GLU A 92 -16.63 -27.18 40.88
C GLU A 92 -15.90 -26.06 40.14
N ASP A 93 -16.59 -24.95 39.86
CA ASP A 93 -16.01 -23.78 39.21
C ASP A 93 -14.94 -23.11 40.09
N GLU A 94 -15.17 -23.02 41.41
CA GLU A 94 -14.19 -22.51 42.37
C GLU A 94 -12.92 -23.39 42.40
N ALA A 95 -13.08 -24.71 42.37
CA ALA A 95 -11.95 -25.64 42.30
C ALA A 95 -11.18 -25.54 40.98
N ALA A 96 -11.89 -25.36 39.85
CA ALA A 96 -11.28 -25.17 38.54
C ALA A 96 -10.50 -23.84 38.47
N ILE A 97 -11.04 -22.75 39.04
CA ILE A 97 -10.36 -21.46 39.12
C ILE A 97 -9.08 -21.58 39.97
N ALA A 98 -9.14 -22.27 41.11
CA ALA A 98 -7.97 -22.48 41.96
C ALA A 98 -6.86 -23.26 41.23
N ALA A 99 -7.21 -24.32 40.49
CA ALA A 99 -6.26 -25.10 39.68
C ALA A 99 -5.61 -24.26 38.57
N LEU A 100 -6.39 -23.39 37.91
CA LEU A 100 -5.87 -22.49 36.87
C LEU A 100 -4.94 -21.42 37.45
N GLN A 101 -5.23 -20.90 38.64
CA GLN A 101 -4.36 -19.93 39.33
C GLN A 101 -3.00 -20.55 39.72
N GLU A 102 -2.99 -21.82 40.13
CA GLU A 102 -1.76 -22.55 40.40
C GLU A 102 -0.92 -22.76 39.13
N GLU A 103 -1.56 -23.10 38.01
CA GLU A 103 -0.89 -23.28 36.72
C GLU A 103 -0.32 -21.97 36.17
N ILE A 104 -1.05 -20.85 36.31
CA ILE A 104 -0.54 -19.51 35.96
C ILE A 104 0.70 -19.18 36.81
N SER A 105 0.63 -19.41 38.13
CA SER A 105 1.76 -19.18 39.04
C SER A 105 2.97 -20.04 38.68
N ARG A 106 2.74 -21.27 38.19
CA ARG A 106 3.80 -22.16 37.70
C ARG A 106 4.44 -21.64 36.42
N LEU A 107 3.64 -21.20 35.45
CA LEU A 107 4.11 -20.64 34.18
C LEU A 107 4.88 -19.33 34.37
N GLU A 108 4.43 -18.45 35.27
CA GLU A 108 5.13 -17.21 35.58
C GLU A 108 6.53 -17.45 36.16
N ARG A 109 6.69 -18.46 37.02
CA ARG A 109 8.00 -18.88 37.54
C ARG A 109 8.92 -19.41 36.45
N LEU A 110 8.38 -20.20 35.51
CA LEU A 110 9.14 -20.69 34.36
C LEU A 110 9.60 -19.54 33.47
N HIS A 111 8.68 -18.63 33.12
CA HIS A 111 8.98 -17.46 32.27
C HIS A 111 9.98 -16.51 32.94
N ALA A 112 9.91 -16.30 34.26
CA ALA A 112 10.90 -15.52 35.00
C ALA A 112 12.30 -16.15 34.90
N SER A 113 12.39 -17.48 35.01
CA SER A 113 13.68 -18.19 34.88
C SER A 113 14.24 -18.15 33.45
N GLU A 114 13.38 -18.13 32.43
CA GLU A 114 13.79 -17.99 31.02
C GLU A 114 14.30 -16.58 30.74
N ARG A 115 13.61 -15.55 31.23
CA ARG A 115 14.07 -14.15 31.12
C ARG A 115 15.44 -13.95 31.77
N GLU A 116 15.68 -14.52 32.95
CA GLU A 116 17.01 -14.44 33.58
C GLU A 116 18.10 -15.13 32.76
N LYS A 117 17.79 -16.25 32.09
CA LYS A 117 18.74 -16.93 31.20
C LYS A 117 19.02 -16.10 29.95
N GLU A 118 18.01 -15.47 29.37
CA GLU A 118 18.15 -14.58 28.22
C GLU A 118 19.00 -13.36 28.58
N GLU A 119 18.76 -12.72 29.73
CA GLU A 119 19.58 -11.60 30.19
C GLU A 119 21.04 -12.00 30.42
N LYS A 120 21.28 -13.19 31.01
CA LYS A 120 22.65 -13.72 31.17
C LYS A 120 23.31 -13.97 29.82
N ASN A 121 22.59 -14.51 28.84
CA ASN A 121 23.10 -14.75 27.49
C ASN A 121 23.40 -13.44 26.75
N GLN A 122 22.53 -12.43 26.86
CA GLN A 122 22.76 -11.10 26.27
C GLN A 122 23.98 -10.43 26.91
N LYS A 123 24.11 -10.46 28.24
CA LYS A 123 25.31 -9.93 28.94
C LYS A 123 26.58 -10.66 28.51
N ALA A 124 26.54 -11.98 28.38
CA ALA A 124 27.67 -12.76 27.89
C ALA A 124 28.04 -12.44 26.43
N MET A 125 27.04 -12.20 25.57
CA MET A 125 27.27 -11.78 24.18
C MET A 125 27.87 -10.38 24.10
N ILE A 126 27.37 -9.42 24.89
CA ILE A 126 27.94 -8.07 24.99
C ILE A 126 29.38 -8.12 25.50
N ALA A 127 29.65 -8.91 26.53
CA ALA A 127 31.01 -9.09 27.06
C ALA A 127 31.97 -9.67 26.01
N ARG A 128 31.51 -10.64 25.19
CA ARG A 128 32.30 -11.18 24.07
C ARG A 128 32.57 -10.11 23.00
N LEU A 129 31.58 -9.30 22.63
CA LEU A 129 31.75 -8.24 21.64
C LEU A 129 32.73 -7.16 22.12
N LEU A 130 32.66 -6.79 23.41
CA LEU A 130 33.59 -5.83 24.01
C LEU A 130 35.01 -6.38 24.09
N ALA A 131 35.19 -7.64 24.50
CA ALA A 131 36.51 -8.28 24.56
C ALA A 131 37.19 -8.40 23.18
N VAL A 132 36.41 -8.68 22.12
CA VAL A 132 36.92 -8.69 20.74
C VAL A 132 37.32 -7.29 20.29
N ASN A 133 36.61 -6.24 20.74
CA ASN A 133 36.96 -4.86 20.41
C ASN A 133 38.23 -4.40 21.15
N ASP A 134 38.37 -4.71 22.44
CA ASP A 134 39.51 -4.30 23.26
C ASP A 134 40.84 -4.95 22.82
N THR A 135 40.79 -6.19 22.32
CA THR A 135 41.97 -6.89 21.79
C THR A 135 42.45 -6.37 20.43
N SER A 136 41.63 -5.58 19.74
CA SER A 136 41.90 -5.09 18.38
C SER A 136 42.60 -3.72 18.33
N PHE A 137 42.66 -2.99 19.46
CA PHE A 137 43.18 -1.62 19.49
C PHE A 137 44.55 -1.44 20.16
N SER A 138 45.07 -2.43 20.90
CA SER A 138 46.38 -2.30 21.59
C SER A 138 47.60 -2.53 20.70
N SER A 139 47.44 -2.86 19.41
CA SER A 139 48.55 -3.06 18.46
C SER A 139 48.41 -2.25 17.17
N LEU A 140 47.62 -1.18 17.18
CA LEU A 140 47.68 -0.21 16.09
C LEU A 140 49.00 0.55 16.19
N PRO A 141 49.89 0.51 15.17
CA PRO A 141 51.03 1.39 15.11
C PRO A 141 50.53 2.83 15.23
N ALA A 142 51.27 3.66 15.99
CA ALA A 142 50.94 5.07 16.19
C ALA A 142 50.52 5.69 14.85
N ALA A 143 49.31 6.27 14.82
CA ALA A 143 48.77 6.88 13.62
C ALA A 143 49.84 7.83 13.05
N PRO A 144 50.18 7.74 11.75
CA PRO A 144 51.15 8.65 11.16
C PRO A 144 50.62 10.06 11.41
N THR A 145 51.43 10.88 12.09
CA THR A 145 51.17 12.32 12.25
C THR A 145 51.11 12.92 10.86
N PHE A 146 49.88 13.07 10.35
CA PHE A 146 49.63 13.66 9.06
C PHE A 146 49.70 15.17 9.23
N ASP A 147 50.84 15.76 8.87
CA ASP A 147 51.03 17.20 8.86
C ASP A 147 50.15 17.80 7.76
N PHE A 148 48.95 18.26 8.15
CA PHE A 148 47.97 18.88 7.24
C PHE A 148 48.56 20.08 6.50
N GLN A 149 49.54 20.78 7.08
CA GLN A 149 50.19 21.93 6.47
C GLN A 149 51.23 21.54 5.39
N ALA A 150 51.92 20.41 5.55
CA ALA A 150 52.84 19.89 4.54
C ALA A 150 52.07 19.30 3.34
N ALA A 151 50.91 18.68 3.60
CA ALA A 151 50.03 18.21 2.54
C ALA A 151 49.54 19.38 1.67
N THR A 152 49.06 20.49 2.26
CA THR A 152 48.54 21.65 1.50
C THR A 152 49.54 22.40 0.62
N ALA A 153 50.84 22.14 0.78
CA ALA A 153 51.90 22.79 0.00
C ALA A 153 52.20 22.09 -1.33
N ASP A 154 51.69 20.87 -1.53
CA ASP A 154 51.87 20.12 -2.79
C ASP A 154 50.70 20.44 -3.74
N PRO A 155 50.92 21.08 -4.90
CA PRO A 155 49.85 21.36 -5.88
C PRO A 155 49.22 20.09 -6.50
N ASN A 156 49.70 18.91 -6.09
CA ASN A 156 49.24 17.60 -6.48
C ASN A 156 48.49 16.83 -5.38
N ILE A 157 47.99 17.49 -4.32
CA ILE A 157 46.92 16.86 -3.54
C ILE A 157 45.74 16.71 -4.50
N PRO A 158 45.19 15.49 -4.70
CA PRO A 158 43.94 15.33 -5.41
C PRO A 158 42.88 16.09 -4.61
N SER A 159 42.60 17.32 -5.05
CA SER A 159 41.51 18.13 -4.54
C SER A 159 40.25 17.26 -4.45
N ALA A 160 39.36 17.55 -3.51
CA ALA A 160 38.04 16.94 -3.41
C ALA A 160 37.13 17.18 -4.65
N LEU A 161 37.71 17.50 -5.81
CA LEU A 161 37.06 17.45 -7.10
C LEU A 161 36.92 15.98 -7.52
N PRO A 162 35.71 15.52 -7.89
CA PRO A 162 35.53 14.19 -8.41
C PRO A 162 36.47 13.99 -9.59
N LEU A 163 37.28 12.92 -9.55
CA LEU A 163 38.16 12.54 -10.64
C LEU A 163 37.33 12.49 -11.92
N PRO A 164 37.72 13.20 -13.00
CA PRO A 164 36.99 13.15 -14.25
C PRO A 164 37.05 11.72 -14.77
N ALA A 165 35.95 10.98 -14.61
CA ALA A 165 35.83 9.64 -15.15
C ALA A 165 35.87 9.72 -16.67
N ALA A 166 36.72 8.91 -17.30
CA ALA A 166 36.83 8.84 -18.75
C ALA A 166 35.50 8.52 -19.44
N ASP A 167 34.60 7.82 -18.74
CA ASP A 167 33.21 7.66 -19.11
C ASP A 167 32.29 7.96 -17.91
N PRO A 168 31.60 9.12 -17.88
CA PRO A 168 30.69 9.46 -16.79
C PRO A 168 29.34 8.73 -16.90
N LEU A 169 29.00 8.12 -18.04
CA LEU A 169 27.67 7.52 -18.26
C LEU A 169 27.38 6.34 -17.32
N PRO A 170 28.30 5.37 -17.09
CA PRO A 170 28.05 4.28 -16.15
C PRO A 170 27.87 4.75 -14.72
N LEU A 171 28.59 5.81 -14.32
CA LEU A 171 28.44 6.41 -13.00
C LEU A 171 27.07 7.08 -12.85
N LEU A 172 26.61 7.83 -13.86
CA LEU A 172 25.29 8.45 -13.85
C LEU A 172 24.14 7.41 -13.88
N GLN A 173 24.34 6.30 -14.59
CA GLN A 173 23.41 5.16 -14.58
C GLN A 173 23.35 4.45 -13.22
N ALA A 174 24.38 4.54 -12.38
CA ALA A 174 24.35 3.95 -11.04
C ALA A 174 23.38 4.68 -10.09
N PHE A 175 23.11 5.97 -10.35
CA PHE A 175 22.26 6.81 -9.48
C PHE A 175 20.83 6.98 -9.99
N SER A 176 20.52 6.56 -11.22
CA SER A 176 19.18 6.67 -11.77
C SER A 176 18.78 5.41 -12.53
N GLU A 177 17.54 4.96 -12.36
CA GLU A 177 16.98 3.87 -13.16
C GLU A 177 16.46 4.39 -14.53
N LEU A 178 16.74 5.65 -14.85
CA LEU A 178 16.33 6.31 -16.08
C LEU A 178 17.29 5.96 -17.21
N THR A 179 16.76 5.39 -18.29
CA THR A 179 17.49 5.16 -19.52
C THR A 179 16.90 6.01 -20.63
N PHE A 180 17.71 6.88 -21.22
CA PHE A 180 17.32 7.70 -22.37
C PHE A 180 17.58 6.92 -23.66
N THR A 181 16.56 6.79 -24.51
CA THR A 181 16.63 6.00 -25.76
C THR A 181 16.74 6.88 -26.99
N LYS A 182 16.15 8.08 -26.95
CA LYS A 182 16.14 9.01 -28.07
C LYS A 182 16.25 10.43 -27.53
N SER A 183 17.14 11.21 -28.14
CA SER A 183 17.21 12.65 -27.97
C SER A 183 17.31 13.27 -29.35
N VAL A 184 16.31 14.05 -29.73
CA VAL A 184 16.31 14.81 -30.98
C VAL A 184 16.27 16.28 -30.62
N VAL A 185 17.28 17.01 -31.09
CA VAL A 185 17.35 18.46 -30.93
C VAL A 185 17.14 19.07 -32.29
N THR A 186 16.06 19.83 -32.43
CA THR A 186 15.74 20.60 -33.63
C THR A 186 15.86 22.08 -33.30
N VAL A 187 16.72 22.80 -34.02
CA VAL A 187 16.83 24.25 -33.88
C VAL A 187 15.65 24.88 -34.62
N ALA A 188 14.77 25.56 -33.89
CA ALA A 188 13.69 26.35 -34.46
C ALA A 188 14.31 27.65 -35.02
N GLY A 189 14.05 27.92 -36.31
CA GLY A 189 14.68 29.02 -37.06
C GLY A 189 14.50 30.42 -36.48
N GLU A 190 15.32 31.36 -36.98
CA GLU A 190 15.49 32.82 -36.74
C GLU A 190 15.41 33.35 -35.29
N ALA A 191 14.54 32.85 -34.42
CA ALA A 191 14.41 33.23 -33.01
C ALA A 191 15.39 32.49 -32.07
N GLY A 192 16.23 31.58 -32.57
CA GLY A 192 17.27 30.90 -31.79
C GLY A 192 16.78 29.86 -30.78
N GLY A 193 15.50 29.50 -30.79
CA GLY A 193 14.92 28.48 -29.92
C GLY A 193 15.35 27.06 -30.31
N ARG A 194 15.46 26.17 -29.33
CA ARG A 194 15.76 24.74 -29.52
C ARG A 194 14.60 23.91 -29.03
N HIS A 195 14.07 23.05 -29.88
CA HIS A 195 13.09 22.06 -29.49
C HIS A 195 13.79 20.72 -29.21
N HIS A 196 13.65 20.22 -27.99
CA HIS A 196 14.23 18.96 -27.53
C HIS A 196 13.12 17.93 -27.36
N ASP A 197 13.17 16.84 -28.13
CA ASP A 197 12.29 15.69 -27.97
C ASP A 197 13.10 14.51 -27.41
N ILE A 198 12.87 14.23 -26.13
CA ILE A 198 13.59 13.25 -25.34
C ILE A 198 12.64 12.10 -25.01
N ALA A 199 13.02 10.88 -25.33
CA ALA A 199 12.28 9.68 -24.94
C ALA A 199 13.19 8.73 -24.16
N GLY A 200 12.59 8.02 -23.21
CA GLY A 200 13.31 7.09 -22.35
C GLY A 200 12.36 6.16 -21.62
N TYR A 201 12.92 5.38 -20.72
CA TYR A 201 12.17 4.53 -19.81
C TYR A 201 12.82 4.49 -18.43
N ALA A 202 12.01 4.25 -17.40
CA ALA A 202 12.48 3.98 -16.05
C ALA A 202 12.34 2.49 -15.71
N GLY A 203 13.39 1.93 -15.12
CA GLY A 203 13.45 0.54 -14.66
C GLY A 203 13.57 -0.51 -15.78
N ALA A 204 13.60 -1.78 -15.38
CA ALA A 204 13.87 -2.88 -16.29
C ALA A 204 12.62 -3.38 -17.06
N ALA A 205 12.83 -3.82 -18.30
CA ALA A 205 11.82 -4.54 -19.05
C ALA A 205 11.45 -5.87 -18.35
N PRO A 206 10.16 -6.28 -18.34
CA PRO A 206 9.03 -5.71 -19.08
C PRO A 206 8.18 -4.71 -18.28
N THR A 207 8.59 -4.36 -17.07
CA THR A 207 7.88 -3.40 -16.19
C THR A 207 8.38 -1.97 -16.34
N ALA A 208 9.00 -1.67 -17.48
CA ALA A 208 9.60 -0.38 -17.74
C ALA A 208 8.50 0.69 -17.93
N LEU A 209 8.70 1.83 -17.29
CA LEU A 209 7.84 3.01 -17.46
C LEU A 209 8.41 3.88 -18.56
N GLY A 210 7.86 3.76 -19.77
CA GLY A 210 8.21 4.65 -20.88
C GLY A 210 7.73 6.08 -20.62
N PHE A 211 8.57 7.04 -20.97
CA PHE A 211 8.26 8.46 -20.93
C PHE A 211 8.78 9.18 -22.17
N ARG A 212 8.14 10.30 -22.50
CA ARG A 212 8.58 11.21 -23.54
C ARG A 212 8.32 12.66 -23.10
N LEU A 213 9.33 13.47 -23.29
CA LEU A 213 9.45 14.87 -22.91
C LEU A 213 9.71 15.69 -24.18
N SER A 214 8.88 16.70 -24.41
CA SER A 214 9.11 17.67 -25.48
C SER A 214 9.28 19.04 -24.82
N LEU A 215 10.47 19.63 -24.99
CA LEU A 215 10.84 20.93 -24.42
C LEU A 215 11.07 21.94 -25.54
N LEU A 216 10.57 23.16 -25.35
CA LEU A 216 10.96 24.31 -26.13
C LEU A 216 11.85 25.20 -25.26
N VAL A 217 13.11 25.31 -25.64
CA VAL A 217 14.16 26.04 -24.91
C VAL A 217 14.50 27.31 -25.68
N SER A 218 14.42 28.46 -25.02
CA SER A 218 14.79 29.76 -25.60
C SER A 218 16.31 29.88 -25.80
N ALA A 219 16.75 30.92 -26.52
CA ALA A 219 18.16 31.26 -26.68
C ALA A 219 18.86 31.55 -25.32
N GLU A 220 18.10 31.99 -24.31
CA GLU A 220 18.55 32.25 -22.95
C GLU A 220 18.65 30.97 -22.07
N ASN A 221 18.46 29.78 -22.68
CA ASN A 221 18.41 28.48 -22.00
C ASN A 221 17.27 28.32 -20.98
N THR A 222 16.21 29.13 -21.09
CA THR A 222 14.97 28.97 -20.32
C THR A 222 14.01 28.01 -21.01
N VAL A 223 13.24 27.23 -20.26
CA VAL A 223 12.19 26.36 -20.80
C VAL A 223 10.91 27.18 -20.97
N ASP A 224 10.50 27.41 -22.21
CA ASP A 224 9.30 28.19 -22.55
C ASP A 224 8.04 27.33 -22.55
N ALA A 225 8.17 26.09 -23.05
CA ALA A 225 7.10 25.11 -23.07
C ALA A 225 7.64 23.73 -22.73
N LEU A 226 6.88 23.00 -21.92
CA LEU A 226 7.14 21.61 -21.57
C LEU A 226 5.88 20.81 -21.88
N THR A 227 6.04 19.65 -22.52
CA THR A 227 4.97 18.67 -22.69
C THR A 227 5.48 17.32 -22.26
N CYS A 228 4.73 16.69 -21.35
CA CYS A 228 5.10 15.43 -20.75
C CYS A 228 4.18 14.32 -21.26
N SER A 229 4.70 13.12 -21.40
CA SER A 229 3.89 11.93 -21.68
C SER A 229 4.52 10.68 -21.06
N VAL A 230 3.66 9.77 -20.60
CA VAL A 230 4.05 8.53 -19.91
C VAL A 230 3.26 7.35 -20.45
N SER A 231 3.72 6.13 -20.13
CA SER A 231 2.99 4.89 -20.41
C SER A 231 1.53 4.97 -19.95
N ARG A 232 0.62 4.39 -20.74
CA ARG A 232 -0.83 4.45 -20.52
C ARG A 232 -1.27 3.99 -19.13
N TRP A 233 -0.59 2.98 -18.58
CA TRP A 233 -0.90 2.43 -17.26
C TRP A 233 -0.57 3.38 -16.10
N ALA A 234 0.47 4.22 -16.24
CA ALA A 234 0.86 5.20 -15.22
C ALA A 234 0.10 6.53 -15.36
N ARG A 235 -0.49 6.79 -16.54
CA ARG A 235 -1.13 8.07 -16.87
C ARG A 235 -2.22 8.46 -15.89
N ARG A 236 -2.97 7.51 -15.33
CA ARG A 236 -4.05 7.81 -14.36
C ARG A 236 -3.51 8.44 -13.06
N GLU A 237 -2.35 7.98 -12.60
CA GLU A 237 -1.77 8.39 -11.32
C GLU A 237 -0.89 9.63 -11.50
N LEU A 238 -0.12 9.69 -12.59
CA LEU A 238 0.80 10.80 -12.86
C LEU A 238 0.14 12.01 -13.56
N LYS A 239 -1.15 11.97 -13.89
CA LYS A 239 -1.83 13.07 -14.61
C LYS A 239 -1.71 14.40 -13.89
N GLY A 240 -1.90 14.41 -12.56
CA GLY A 240 -1.82 15.61 -11.74
C GLY A 240 -0.41 16.22 -11.80
N LEU A 241 0.59 15.38 -11.54
CA LEU A 241 2.01 15.76 -11.64
C LEU A 241 2.35 16.31 -13.04
N MET A 242 1.92 15.65 -14.12
CA MET A 242 2.19 16.11 -15.48
C MET A 242 1.67 17.53 -15.71
N ALA A 243 0.44 17.83 -15.26
CA ALA A 243 -0.11 19.17 -15.37
C ALA A 243 0.69 20.19 -14.54
N THR A 244 1.12 19.83 -13.33
CA THR A 244 1.99 20.66 -12.50
C THR A 244 3.33 20.93 -13.17
N CYS A 245 3.98 19.92 -13.75
CA CYS A 245 5.26 20.07 -14.45
C CYS A 245 5.12 20.93 -15.70
N GLU A 246 4.05 20.77 -16.48
CA GLU A 246 3.78 21.60 -17.67
C GLU A 246 3.54 23.07 -17.27
N GLN A 247 2.93 23.31 -16.11
CA GLN A 247 2.72 24.65 -15.56
C GLN A 247 4.00 25.27 -14.97
N SER A 248 4.78 24.51 -14.20
CA SER A 248 6.04 24.97 -13.60
C SER A 248 7.19 25.05 -14.61
N ARG A 249 7.04 24.36 -15.76
CA ARG A 249 8.06 24.21 -16.81
C ARG A 249 9.33 23.55 -16.31
N ASP A 250 9.23 22.73 -15.26
CA ASP A 250 10.35 22.03 -14.66
C ASP A 250 10.40 20.56 -15.10
N PRO A 251 11.32 20.18 -16.01
CA PRO A 251 11.51 18.79 -16.39
C PRO A 251 12.22 17.94 -15.33
N GLN A 252 12.95 18.56 -14.39
CA GLN A 252 13.68 17.83 -13.34
C GLN A 252 12.70 17.17 -12.37
N LEU A 253 11.70 17.93 -11.92
CA LEU A 253 10.61 17.44 -11.08
C LEU A 253 9.93 16.20 -11.70
N PHE A 254 9.65 16.25 -13.01
CA PHE A 254 9.02 15.14 -13.72
C PHE A 254 9.92 13.89 -13.77
N LEU A 255 11.20 14.05 -14.11
CA LEU A 255 12.14 12.94 -14.20
C LEU A 255 12.41 12.30 -12.84
N TRP A 256 12.54 13.12 -11.80
CA TRP A 256 12.68 12.65 -10.41
C TRP A 256 11.47 11.83 -9.98
N ALA A 257 10.26 12.35 -10.21
CA ALA A 257 9.02 11.66 -9.90
C ALA A 257 8.84 10.33 -10.63
N ILE A 258 9.23 10.25 -11.90
CA ILE A 258 9.20 8.98 -12.63
C ILE A 258 10.15 7.96 -12.01
N ASN A 259 11.36 8.39 -11.63
CA ASN A 259 12.38 7.55 -11.04
C ASN A 259 11.95 6.99 -9.67
N THR A 260 11.26 7.79 -8.84
CA THR A 260 10.74 7.35 -7.54
C THR A 260 9.45 6.55 -7.65
N TYR A 261 8.57 6.89 -8.59
CA TYR A 261 7.28 6.24 -8.82
C TYR A 261 7.41 4.80 -9.33
N GLN A 262 8.30 4.57 -10.31
CA GLN A 262 8.44 3.27 -10.97
C GLN A 262 8.68 2.11 -9.99
N PRO A 263 9.66 2.17 -9.06
CA PRO A 263 9.94 1.04 -8.17
C PRO A 263 8.78 0.76 -7.22
N LEU A 264 8.03 1.79 -6.79
CA LEU A 264 6.84 1.64 -5.97
C LEU A 264 5.71 0.97 -6.74
N ALA A 265 5.44 1.39 -7.98
CA ALA A 265 4.44 0.78 -8.83
C ALA A 265 4.73 -0.70 -9.11
N VAL A 266 6.00 -1.06 -9.31
CA VAL A 266 6.43 -2.45 -9.49
C VAL A 266 6.29 -3.26 -8.20
N LYS A 267 6.67 -2.71 -7.04
CA LYS A 267 6.48 -3.37 -5.73
C LYS A 267 5.00 -3.62 -5.44
N ARG A 268 4.13 -2.65 -5.72
CA ARG A 268 2.67 -2.80 -5.65
C ARG A 268 2.19 -3.93 -6.55
N ALA A 269 2.50 -3.88 -7.85
CA ALA A 269 2.03 -4.87 -8.81
C ALA A 269 2.50 -6.30 -8.47
N LYS A 270 3.74 -6.45 -7.98
CA LYS A 270 4.24 -7.74 -7.45
C LYS A 270 3.43 -8.22 -6.25
N THR A 271 3.12 -7.33 -5.32
CA THR A 271 2.31 -7.66 -4.13
C THR A 271 0.90 -8.09 -4.53
N LEU A 272 0.26 -7.34 -5.43
CA LEU A 272 -1.06 -7.67 -5.98
C LEU A 272 -1.04 -9.01 -6.73
N ALA A 273 -0.01 -9.29 -7.53
CA ALA A 273 0.13 -10.56 -8.23
C ALA A 273 0.23 -11.74 -7.26
N SER A 274 1.02 -11.60 -6.18
CA SER A 274 1.13 -12.59 -5.12
C SER A 274 -0.20 -12.85 -4.41
N LEU A 275 -0.96 -11.79 -4.11
CA LEU A 275 -2.31 -11.91 -3.54
C LEU A 275 -3.28 -12.59 -4.50
N CYS A 276 -3.22 -12.25 -5.80
CA CYS A 276 -4.03 -12.88 -6.84
C CYS A 276 -3.77 -14.38 -6.96
N TRP A 277 -2.51 -14.78 -6.86
CA TRP A 277 -2.13 -16.18 -6.88
C TRP A 277 -2.55 -16.93 -5.62
N ARG A 278 -2.48 -16.27 -4.45
CA ARG A 278 -2.79 -16.86 -3.14
C ARG A 278 -4.29 -17.10 -2.95
N TYR A 279 -5.12 -16.14 -3.38
CA TYR A 279 -6.58 -16.13 -3.16
C TYR A 279 -7.39 -16.08 -4.47
N PRO A 280 -7.18 -17.01 -5.42
CA PRO A 280 -7.83 -16.94 -6.73
C PRO A 280 -9.35 -17.10 -6.66
N SER A 281 -9.86 -17.82 -5.65
CA SER A 281 -11.31 -18.01 -5.45
C SER A 281 -12.04 -16.74 -5.00
N LEU A 282 -11.33 -15.79 -4.40
CA LEU A 282 -11.90 -14.54 -3.89
C LEU A 282 -11.88 -13.42 -4.93
N LEU A 283 -11.21 -13.61 -6.07
CA LEU A 283 -10.91 -12.55 -7.03
C LEU A 283 -11.59 -12.83 -8.37
N PRO A 284 -12.91 -12.62 -8.49
CA PRO A 284 -13.67 -12.92 -9.71
C PRO A 284 -13.16 -12.13 -10.92
N GLN A 285 -12.68 -10.91 -10.71
CA GLN A 285 -12.16 -10.02 -11.76
C GLN A 285 -10.88 -10.54 -12.45
N PHE A 286 -10.15 -11.47 -11.81
CA PHE A 286 -8.97 -12.12 -12.39
C PHE A 286 -9.21 -13.62 -12.67
N GLY A 287 -10.45 -14.08 -12.45
CA GLY A 287 -10.87 -15.48 -12.39
C GLY A 287 -11.11 -16.11 -13.76
N ALA A 288 -10.02 -16.51 -14.44
CA ALA A 288 -9.96 -17.65 -15.36
C ALA A 288 -8.51 -17.92 -15.83
N SER A 289 -7.72 -16.85 -15.97
CA SER A 289 -6.34 -16.92 -16.46
C SER A 289 -5.39 -17.45 -15.38
N ALA A 290 -5.50 -16.98 -14.13
CA ALA A 290 -4.63 -17.37 -13.02
C ALA A 290 -4.81 -18.83 -12.55
N ALA A 291 -5.96 -19.45 -12.84
CA ALA A 291 -6.26 -20.82 -12.44
C ALA A 291 -5.54 -21.87 -13.33
N LYS A 292 -5.11 -21.50 -14.54
CA LYS A 292 -4.48 -22.43 -15.50
C LYS A 292 -2.97 -22.59 -15.31
N THR A 293 -2.32 -21.77 -14.49
CA THR A 293 -0.88 -21.87 -14.25
C THR A 293 -0.57 -23.13 -13.44
N LYS A 294 0.08 -24.12 -14.09
CA LYS A 294 0.34 -25.46 -13.56
C LYS A 294 0.95 -25.42 -12.15
N ARG A 295 0.32 -26.19 -11.26
CA ARG A 295 0.67 -26.44 -9.86
C ARG A 295 2.13 -26.88 -9.71
N ARG A 296 3.04 -25.97 -9.34
CA ARG A 296 4.34 -26.34 -8.77
C ARG A 296 4.22 -26.25 -7.25
N ARG A 297 3.90 -27.37 -6.61
CA ARG A 297 3.83 -27.47 -5.14
C ARG A 297 5.22 -27.22 -4.55
N GLY A 298 5.30 -26.40 -3.49
CA GLY A 298 6.48 -26.31 -2.61
C GLY A 298 7.54 -25.27 -2.94
N ARG A 299 7.31 -24.33 -3.88
CA ARG A 299 8.21 -23.18 -4.08
C ARG A 299 7.50 -21.87 -3.77
N VAL A 300 8.23 -20.95 -3.13
CA VAL A 300 7.83 -19.55 -2.97
C VAL A 300 7.39 -19.02 -4.32
N TYR A 301 6.13 -18.60 -4.42
CA TYR A 301 5.58 -18.08 -5.65
C TYR A 301 6.34 -16.83 -6.07
N LYS A 302 6.89 -16.86 -7.28
CA LYS A 302 7.48 -15.69 -7.93
C LYS A 302 6.53 -15.30 -9.07
N PRO A 303 5.85 -14.14 -9.00
CA PRO A 303 4.91 -13.74 -10.04
C PRO A 303 5.64 -13.62 -11.38
N HIS A 304 5.03 -14.14 -12.43
CA HIS A 304 5.60 -14.01 -13.77
C HIS A 304 5.49 -12.56 -14.21
N SER A 305 6.49 -12.05 -14.94
CA SER A 305 6.47 -10.67 -15.42
C SER A 305 5.21 -10.27 -16.21
N ARG A 306 4.52 -11.21 -16.88
CA ARG A 306 3.24 -10.95 -17.55
C ARG A 306 2.10 -10.66 -16.56
N GLU A 307 2.08 -11.36 -15.44
CA GLU A 307 1.09 -11.15 -14.37
C GLU A 307 1.33 -9.80 -13.69
N ILE A 308 2.59 -9.42 -13.48
CA ILE A 308 2.96 -8.10 -12.96
C ILE A 308 2.51 -7.00 -13.92
N VAL A 309 2.82 -7.13 -15.22
CA VAL A 309 2.46 -6.12 -16.24
C VAL A 309 0.95 -5.93 -16.35
N ALA A 310 0.16 -7.00 -16.21
CA ALA A 310 -1.30 -6.91 -16.23
C ALA A 310 -1.89 -6.14 -15.03
N LEU A 311 -1.14 -6.06 -13.94
CA LEU A 311 -1.53 -5.35 -12.71
C LEU A 311 -0.84 -3.99 -12.57
N LEU A 312 0.00 -3.59 -13.54
CA LEU A 312 0.56 -2.25 -13.57
C LEU A 312 -0.54 -1.23 -13.83
N GLY A 313 -0.57 -0.19 -12.99
CA GLY A 313 -1.61 0.84 -13.04
C GLY A 313 -2.89 0.47 -12.31
N GLU A 314 -3.07 -0.78 -11.88
CA GLU A 314 -4.21 -1.14 -11.04
C GLU A 314 -4.04 -0.63 -9.62
N SER A 315 -5.03 0.14 -9.18
CA SER A 315 -5.03 0.78 -7.86
C SER A 315 -6.00 0.12 -6.88
N THR A 316 -6.80 -0.86 -7.33
CA THR A 316 -7.81 -1.50 -6.48
C THR A 316 -7.85 -3.00 -6.67
N LEU A 317 -7.94 -3.75 -5.57
CA LEU A 317 -8.12 -5.19 -5.55
C LEU A 317 -9.33 -5.53 -4.67
N CYS A 318 -10.32 -6.25 -5.22
CA CYS A 318 -11.57 -6.55 -4.51
C CYS A 318 -11.73 -8.05 -4.30
N PHE A 319 -11.71 -8.48 -3.03
CA PHE A 319 -11.96 -9.84 -2.59
C PHE A 319 -13.46 -10.02 -2.27
N ARG A 320 -14.09 -11.05 -2.82
CA ARG A 320 -15.53 -11.29 -2.71
C ARG A 320 -15.84 -12.75 -2.39
N GLN A 321 -16.59 -12.98 -1.31
CA GLN A 321 -17.23 -14.27 -0.98
C GLN A 321 -18.31 -14.08 0.10
N GLY A 322 -19.30 -13.21 -0.17
CA GLY A 322 -20.24 -12.73 0.85
C GLY A 322 -19.91 -11.28 1.22
N PRO A 323 -19.09 -11.03 2.27
CA PRO A 323 -18.50 -9.71 2.47
C PRO A 323 -17.54 -9.37 1.31
N GLU A 324 -17.37 -8.07 1.05
CA GLU A 324 -16.37 -7.58 0.09
C GLU A 324 -15.26 -6.85 0.85
N PHE A 325 -14.01 -7.21 0.58
CA PHE A 325 -12.85 -6.43 1.04
C PHE A 325 -12.20 -5.76 -0.17
N VAL A 326 -12.16 -4.43 -0.16
CA VAL A 326 -11.59 -3.58 -1.21
C VAL A 326 -10.29 -2.99 -0.70
N LEU A 327 -9.18 -3.45 -1.25
CA LEU A 327 -7.87 -2.86 -1.07
C LEU A 327 -7.71 -1.75 -2.11
N ALA A 328 -7.53 -0.50 -1.67
CA ALA A 328 -7.12 0.61 -2.50
C ALA A 328 -5.64 0.91 -2.26
N TRP A 329 -4.81 0.75 -3.29
CA TRP A 329 -3.37 0.99 -3.24
C TRP A 329 -2.98 1.97 -4.34
N ARG A 330 -2.81 3.23 -3.95
CA ARG A 330 -2.43 4.34 -4.83
C ARG A 330 -0.96 4.69 -4.62
N VAL A 331 -0.30 5.13 -5.68
CA VAL A 331 1.01 5.77 -5.58
C VAL A 331 0.78 7.23 -5.93
N GLU A 332 0.89 8.09 -4.93
CA GLU A 332 0.72 9.53 -5.07
C GLU A 332 2.10 10.16 -5.18
N VAL A 333 2.22 11.29 -5.87
CA VAL A 333 3.48 12.03 -5.99
C VAL A 333 3.25 13.39 -5.39
N ASP A 334 4.12 13.80 -4.48
CA ASP A 334 4.05 15.11 -3.85
C ASP A 334 4.54 16.22 -4.80
N ASP A 335 4.52 17.45 -4.30
CA ASP A 335 4.98 18.65 -4.99
C ASP A 335 6.51 18.67 -5.21
N VAL A 336 7.27 17.90 -4.43
CA VAL A 336 8.72 17.72 -4.57
C VAL A 336 9.06 16.63 -5.59
N GLY A 337 8.08 15.84 -6.02
CA GLY A 337 8.27 14.73 -6.94
C GLY A 337 8.68 13.44 -6.23
N GLU A 338 8.56 13.34 -4.91
CA GLU A 338 8.70 12.08 -4.21
C GLU A 338 7.38 11.29 -4.29
N ALA A 339 7.50 10.08 -4.83
CA ALA A 339 6.38 9.15 -4.86
C ALA A 339 6.18 8.49 -3.49
N GLN A 340 4.94 8.51 -3.00
CA GLN A 340 4.51 7.89 -1.76
C GLN A 340 3.43 6.83 -2.02
N SER A 341 3.46 5.75 -1.25
CA SER A 341 2.52 4.64 -1.39
C SER A 341 1.40 4.75 -0.35
N CYS A 342 0.18 5.05 -0.80
CA CYS A 342 -1.02 5.16 0.03
C CYS A 342 -1.84 3.88 -0.09
N ILE A 343 -2.06 3.19 1.04
CA ILE A 343 -2.74 1.90 1.09
C ILE A 343 -3.90 2.00 2.09
N GLU A 344 -5.10 1.70 1.61
CA GLU A 344 -6.34 1.77 2.38
C GLU A 344 -7.12 0.47 2.20
N GLY A 345 -7.75 0.01 3.27
CA GLY A 345 -8.54 -1.22 3.30
C GLY A 345 -9.97 -0.94 3.71
N PHE A 346 -10.91 -1.21 2.83
CA PHE A 346 -12.34 -1.03 3.08
C PHE A 346 -13.04 -2.38 3.09
N ALA A 347 -13.94 -2.60 4.04
CA ALA A 347 -14.82 -3.76 4.02
C ALA A 347 -16.27 -3.30 3.83
N ARG A 348 -16.97 -3.96 2.91
CA ARG A 348 -18.41 -3.82 2.69
C ARG A 348 -19.08 -5.10 3.14
N PHE A 349 -20.04 -4.96 4.04
CA PHE A 349 -20.77 -6.07 4.61
C PHE A 349 -22.22 -6.04 4.12
N PRO A 350 -22.86 -7.21 3.94
CA PRO A 350 -24.29 -7.27 3.71
C PRO A 350 -25.06 -6.56 4.83
N ALA A 351 -26.17 -5.88 4.50
CA ALA A 351 -26.94 -5.08 5.46
C ALA A 351 -27.36 -5.89 6.70
N ALA A 352 -27.74 -7.15 6.50
CA ALA A 352 -28.11 -8.06 7.59
C ALA A 352 -27.02 -8.18 8.67
N TRP A 353 -25.73 -8.09 8.32
CA TRP A 353 -24.64 -8.20 9.30
C TRP A 353 -24.51 -6.96 10.19
N SER A 354 -24.89 -5.79 9.66
CA SER A 354 -24.87 -4.56 10.45
C SER A 354 -25.91 -4.58 11.58
N GLU A 355 -26.99 -5.33 11.43
CA GLU A 355 -28.03 -5.51 12.44
C GLU A 355 -27.56 -6.37 13.63
N PHE A 356 -26.60 -7.27 13.40
CA PHE A 356 -26.01 -8.10 14.45
C PHE A 356 -24.81 -7.44 15.15
N ASP A 357 -24.28 -6.35 14.62
CA ASP A 357 -23.14 -5.60 15.18
C ASP A 357 -23.59 -4.52 16.20
N THR A 358 -24.51 -4.88 17.10
CA THR A 358 -25.16 -3.90 18.01
C THR A 358 -24.29 -3.37 19.13
N LYS A 359 -23.26 -4.12 19.59
CA LYS A 359 -22.54 -3.80 20.83
C LYS A 359 -21.15 -3.20 20.63
N ALA A 360 -20.43 -3.61 19.60
CA ALA A 360 -19.01 -3.25 19.44
C ALA A 360 -18.71 -2.37 18.23
N LYS A 361 -19.65 -2.23 17.28
CA LYS A 361 -19.40 -1.60 15.97
C LYS A 361 -18.11 -2.14 15.34
N ALA A 362 -17.86 -3.44 15.52
CA ALA A 362 -16.60 -4.08 15.14
C ALA A 362 -16.33 -3.94 13.63
N LEU A 363 -17.39 -3.91 12.82
CA LEU A 363 -17.29 -3.76 11.37
C LEU A 363 -16.72 -2.39 10.96
N ARG A 364 -16.93 -1.34 11.78
CA ARG A 364 -16.38 0.01 11.52
C ARG A 364 -14.90 0.11 11.87
N ASN A 365 -14.38 -0.82 12.67
CA ASN A 365 -12.98 -0.85 13.09
C ASN A 365 -12.07 -1.56 12.07
N VAL A 366 -12.62 -2.02 10.94
CA VAL A 366 -11.84 -2.70 9.91
C VAL A 366 -10.76 -1.82 9.27
N PRO A 367 -11.04 -0.58 8.82
CA PRO A 367 -9.99 0.30 8.29
C PRO A 367 -8.85 0.59 9.27
N PRO A 368 -9.09 1.05 10.53
CA PRO A 368 -7.98 1.33 11.45
C PRO A 368 -7.22 0.05 11.87
N LEU A 369 -7.90 -1.09 11.95
CA LEU A 369 -7.23 -2.37 12.19
C LEU A 369 -6.29 -2.72 11.02
N PHE A 370 -6.74 -2.53 9.79
CA PHE A 370 -5.92 -2.75 8.60
C PHE A 370 -4.71 -1.81 8.58
N ASP A 371 -4.88 -0.53 8.88
CA ASP A 371 -3.79 0.45 8.94
C ASP A 371 -2.72 0.04 9.97
N ASN A 372 -3.16 -0.46 11.14
CA ASN A 372 -2.25 -0.99 12.16
C ASN A 372 -1.51 -2.24 11.67
N LEU A 373 -2.21 -3.17 11.01
CA LEU A 373 -1.59 -4.38 10.44
C LEU A 373 -0.57 -4.04 9.35
N VAL A 374 -0.84 -3.06 8.49
CA VAL A 374 0.10 -2.60 7.46
C VAL A 374 1.32 -1.94 8.10
N ARG A 375 1.13 -1.16 9.18
CA ARG A 375 2.24 -0.53 9.92
C ARG A 375 3.13 -1.55 10.61
N GLU A 376 2.55 -2.58 11.23
CA GLU A 376 3.29 -3.56 12.03
C GLU A 376 3.93 -4.68 11.19
N ARG A 377 3.24 -5.17 10.16
CA ARG A 377 3.65 -6.36 9.39
C ARG A 377 3.94 -6.08 7.93
N GLY A 378 3.67 -4.85 7.48
CA GLY A 378 3.81 -4.46 6.08
C GLY A 378 2.57 -4.77 5.23
N PRO A 379 2.53 -4.25 3.99
CA PRO A 379 1.33 -4.29 3.15
C PRO A 379 0.84 -5.70 2.81
N TYR A 380 1.75 -6.60 2.42
CA TYR A 380 1.37 -7.95 2.00
C TYR A 380 0.77 -8.74 3.16
N ASP A 381 1.46 -8.78 4.30
CA ASP A 381 1.00 -9.54 5.46
C ASP A 381 -0.23 -8.90 6.12
N GLY A 382 -0.36 -7.56 6.08
CA GLY A 382 -1.55 -6.88 6.54
C GLY A 382 -2.79 -7.26 5.73
N VAL A 383 -2.68 -7.28 4.39
CA VAL A 383 -3.78 -7.75 3.52
C VAL A 383 -4.06 -9.23 3.74
N ARG A 384 -3.02 -10.06 3.85
CA ARG A 384 -3.16 -11.50 4.13
C ARG A 384 -3.96 -11.75 5.40
N CYS A 385 -3.58 -11.11 6.50
CA CYS A 385 -4.27 -11.23 7.78
C CYS A 385 -5.73 -10.77 7.68
N MET A 386 -6.01 -9.64 7.03
CA MET A 386 -7.39 -9.17 6.83
C MET A 386 -8.23 -10.14 6.02
N VAL A 387 -7.68 -10.68 4.92
CA VAL A 387 -8.38 -11.65 4.07
C VAL A 387 -8.64 -12.94 4.85
N GLU A 388 -7.68 -13.44 5.63
CA GLU A 388 -7.86 -14.64 6.45
C GLU A 388 -8.89 -14.47 7.57
N MET A 389 -8.98 -13.27 8.16
CA MET A 389 -10.00 -12.95 9.17
C MET A 389 -11.41 -12.82 8.57
N LEU A 390 -11.53 -12.16 7.41
CA LEU A 390 -12.84 -11.92 6.77
C LEU A 390 -13.35 -13.12 5.98
N PHE A 391 -12.46 -13.99 5.50
CA PHE A 391 -12.78 -15.13 4.64
C PHE A 391 -12.13 -16.43 5.17
N PRO A 392 -12.55 -16.94 6.35
CA PRO A 392 -11.94 -18.12 6.97
C PRO A 392 -12.06 -19.39 6.11
N ASN A 393 -13.09 -19.46 5.24
CA ASN A 393 -13.33 -20.58 4.33
C ASN A 393 -12.63 -20.43 2.97
N ALA A 394 -11.87 -19.35 2.75
CA ALA A 394 -11.14 -19.19 1.51
C ALA A 394 -10.04 -20.25 1.39
N GLN A 395 -10.05 -21.00 0.29
CA GLN A 395 -9.00 -21.97 0.02
C GLN A 395 -7.68 -21.25 -0.25
N CYS A 396 -6.87 -21.11 0.80
CA CYS A 396 -5.57 -20.48 0.76
C CYS A 396 -4.56 -21.44 0.12
N ARG A 397 -3.96 -21.05 -1.02
CA ARG A 397 -2.94 -21.87 -1.68
C ARG A 397 -1.62 -21.77 -0.91
N LYS A 398 -1.28 -22.78 -0.09
CA LYS A 398 -0.05 -22.82 0.72
C LYS A 398 1.23 -22.58 -0.08
#